data_AF-A0A356YV51-F1
#
_entry.id   AF-A0A356YV51-F1
#
_cell.length_a   1.000
_cell.length_b   1.000
_cell.length_c   1.000
_cell.angle_alpha   90.00
_cell.angle_beta   90.00
_cell.angle_gamma   90.00
#
_symmetry.space_group_name_H-M   'P 1'
#
loop_
_entity.id
_entity.type
_entity.pdbx_description
1 polymer ?
#
loop_
_entity_poly.entity_id
_entity_poly.type
_entity_poly.pdbx_seq_one_letter_code
_entity_poly.pdbx_strand_id
1 'polypeptide(L)'
;MQVKLSIIRFPFIGQAAEEASEQGLTTGDIDGDGLIDIIAPYGVRSDPTLIGWWKNPGQQPGTWKLNKVGETQNYSADRVAVADVNGDGRADILVTEESWQTPEHVAQMFCFTQGGVGNVPLWSRNSVLTAASMNSIGVADIDHDKDLDIVTCEHKGKDLRLFVLENDGRGQFTPHVIDQGKESHLGTLLFDMDSDGDLDIISIAWDNYKFLHLWRNDALSL
;
A
#
# COMPACT_ATOMS: atom_id res chain seq x y z
N MET A 1 24.88 -6.19 -23.48
CA MET A 1 25.22 -7.60 -23.20
C MET A 1 23.93 -8.29 -22.76
N GLN A 2 23.28 -9.06 -23.63
CA GLN A 2 22.01 -9.74 -23.30
C GLN A 2 22.30 -10.86 -22.30
N VAL A 3 21.82 -10.73 -21.06
CA VAL A 3 21.70 -11.87 -20.16
C VAL A 3 20.67 -12.79 -20.79
N LYS A 4 21.10 -13.96 -21.29
CA LYS A 4 20.16 -14.98 -21.76
C LYS A 4 19.35 -15.46 -20.55
N LEU A 5 18.02 -15.46 -20.68
CA LEU A 5 17.07 -15.99 -19.68
C LEU A 5 17.43 -17.42 -19.21
N SER A 6 18.21 -18.16 -20.00
CA SER A 6 18.68 -19.53 -19.69
C SER A 6 19.59 -19.67 -18.45
N ILE A 7 20.00 -18.56 -17.81
CA ILE A 7 20.84 -18.59 -16.58
C ILE A 7 20.02 -18.24 -15.33
N ILE A 8 18.80 -17.72 -15.48
CA ILE A 8 17.96 -17.31 -14.35
C ILE A 8 17.19 -18.54 -13.84
N ARG A 9 17.31 -18.82 -12.54
CA ARG A 9 16.61 -19.93 -11.87
C ARG A 9 15.73 -19.36 -10.77
N PHE A 10 14.46 -19.76 -10.75
CA PHE A 10 13.49 -19.47 -9.70
C PHE A 10 13.11 -20.79 -9.01
N PRO A 11 14.03 -21.41 -8.25
CA PRO A 11 13.71 -22.66 -7.57
C PRO A 11 12.56 -22.40 -6.58
N PHE A 12 11.58 -23.29 -6.57
CA PHE A 12 10.60 -23.30 -5.49
C PHE A 12 11.29 -23.79 -4.20
N ILE A 13 11.32 -22.93 -3.18
CA ILE A 13 12.01 -23.21 -1.91
C ILE A 13 11.05 -23.60 -0.76
N GLY A 14 9.75 -23.60 -1.03
CA GLY A 14 8.71 -23.98 -0.08
C GLY A 14 7.53 -23.02 -0.06
N GLN A 15 6.52 -23.39 0.72
CA GLN A 15 5.39 -22.52 1.06
C GLN A 15 5.79 -21.61 2.22
N ALA A 16 5.83 -20.30 2.00
CA ALA A 16 6.26 -19.33 3.02
C ALA A 16 5.21 -19.09 4.12
N ALA A 17 3.92 -19.21 3.81
CA ALA A 17 2.81 -18.94 4.73
C ALA A 17 1.70 -19.98 4.63
N GLU A 18 1.15 -20.42 5.76
CA GLU A 18 0.01 -21.36 5.82
C GLU A 18 -1.35 -20.66 5.92
N GLU A 19 -1.37 -19.42 6.43
CA GLU A 19 -2.60 -18.70 6.74
C GLU A 19 -2.76 -17.38 5.97
N ALA A 20 -1.88 -17.06 5.02
CA ALA A 20 -2.05 -15.86 4.20
C ALA A 20 -3.39 -15.88 3.44
N SER A 21 -4.07 -14.74 3.39
CA SER A 21 -5.44 -14.61 2.88
C SER A 21 -5.64 -13.29 2.10
N GLU A 22 -6.83 -13.15 1.51
CA GLU A 22 -7.35 -11.92 0.87
C GLU A 22 -6.45 -11.29 -0.22
N GLN A 23 -6.81 -10.07 -0.63
CA GLN A 23 -6.05 -9.19 -1.52
C GLN A 23 -5.00 -8.40 -0.74
N GLY A 24 -3.99 -7.89 -1.44
CA GLY A 24 -2.92 -7.10 -0.84
C GLY A 24 -1.77 -7.97 -0.38
N LEU A 25 -0.69 -7.97 -1.16
CA LEU A 25 0.56 -8.61 -0.85
C LEU A 25 1.67 -7.60 -1.15
N THR A 26 2.56 -7.41 -0.19
CA THR A 26 3.74 -6.58 -0.38
C THR A 26 4.93 -7.14 0.40
N THR A 27 6.06 -6.48 0.27
CA THR A 27 7.32 -6.89 0.88
C THR A 27 8.08 -5.67 1.39
N GLY A 28 8.82 -5.82 2.49
CA GLY A 28 9.66 -4.77 3.06
C GLY A 28 10.53 -5.33 4.19
N ASP A 29 11.59 -4.62 4.57
CA ASP A 29 12.38 -4.96 5.76
C ASP A 29 11.64 -4.45 7.00
N ILE A 30 10.82 -5.31 7.62
CA ILE A 30 9.90 -4.87 8.67
C ILE A 30 10.61 -4.76 10.02
N ASP A 31 11.56 -5.65 10.31
CA ASP A 31 12.28 -5.64 11.58
C ASP A 31 13.70 -5.06 11.54
N GLY A 32 14.12 -4.54 10.39
CA GLY A 32 15.38 -3.81 10.22
C GLY A 32 16.60 -4.72 10.21
N ASP A 33 16.43 -6.02 9.93
CA ASP A 33 17.54 -6.98 9.87
C ASP A 33 18.21 -7.07 8.49
N GLY A 34 17.71 -6.31 7.51
CA GLY A 34 18.22 -6.24 6.15
C GLY A 34 17.70 -7.35 5.23
N LEU A 35 16.83 -8.24 5.73
CA LEU A 35 16.13 -9.22 4.90
C LEU A 35 14.71 -8.72 4.58
N ILE A 36 14.28 -8.95 3.34
CA ILE A 36 12.95 -8.55 2.90
C ILE A 36 11.92 -9.56 3.40
N ASP A 37 10.99 -9.09 4.22
CA ASP A 37 9.86 -9.84 4.75
C ASP A 37 8.65 -9.78 3.82
N ILE A 38 7.66 -10.64 4.09
CA ILE A 38 6.38 -10.68 3.38
C ILE A 38 5.29 -10.10 4.27
N ILE A 39 4.43 -9.23 3.74
CA ILE A 39 3.30 -8.64 4.44
C ILE A 39 2.04 -8.97 3.66
N ALA A 40 1.04 -9.52 4.34
CA ALA A 40 -0.26 -9.85 3.76
C ALA A 40 -1.33 -9.97 4.84
N PRO A 41 -2.62 -9.91 4.45
CA PRO A 41 -3.67 -10.38 5.32
C PRO A 41 -3.54 -11.88 5.64
N TYR A 42 -4.15 -12.30 6.75
CA TYR A 42 -4.14 -13.71 7.16
C TYR A 42 -5.42 -14.16 7.85
N GLY A 43 -5.58 -15.47 7.98
CA GLY A 43 -6.69 -16.12 8.69
C GLY A 43 -7.91 -16.35 7.80
N VAL A 44 -9.06 -16.58 8.44
CA VAL A 44 -10.32 -16.85 7.74
C VAL A 44 -10.81 -15.58 7.07
N ARG A 45 -11.18 -15.69 5.78
CA ARG A 45 -11.85 -14.65 5.00
C ARG A 45 -13.08 -14.11 5.75
N SER A 46 -12.93 -12.94 6.34
CA SER A 46 -13.95 -12.25 7.13
C SER A 46 -13.64 -10.76 7.24
N ASP A 47 -14.70 -9.98 7.51
CA ASP A 47 -14.62 -8.57 7.87
C ASP A 47 -14.73 -8.45 9.40
N PRO A 48 -13.81 -7.73 10.09
CA PRO A 48 -12.56 -7.17 9.58
C PRO A 48 -11.50 -8.26 9.31
N THR A 49 -10.46 -7.90 8.55
CA THR A 49 -9.36 -8.79 8.17
C THR A 49 -8.13 -8.56 9.03
N LEU A 50 -7.47 -9.64 9.44
CA LEU A 50 -6.20 -9.59 10.17
C LEU A 50 -5.03 -9.30 9.24
N ILE A 51 -4.10 -8.45 9.68
CA ILE A 51 -2.88 -8.08 8.96
C ILE A 51 -1.67 -8.65 9.72
N GLY A 52 -0.77 -9.28 8.99
CA GLY A 52 0.44 -9.90 9.53
C GLY A 52 1.61 -9.78 8.58
N TRP A 53 2.79 -10.10 9.10
CA TRP A 53 3.99 -10.24 8.29
C TRP A 53 4.74 -11.52 8.66
N TRP A 54 5.41 -12.11 7.68
CA TRP A 54 6.19 -13.31 7.82
C TRP A 54 7.66 -12.97 7.75
N LYS A 55 8.40 -13.28 8.82
CA LYS A 55 9.82 -12.99 8.91
C LYS A 55 10.61 -13.88 7.97
N ASN A 56 11.45 -13.26 7.13
CA ASN A 56 12.37 -13.95 6.26
C ASN A 56 13.45 -14.69 7.07
N PRO A 57 13.53 -16.03 6.99
CA PRO A 57 14.52 -16.82 7.72
C PRO A 57 15.87 -16.90 6.97
N GLY A 58 16.05 -16.10 5.92
CA GLY A 58 17.19 -16.14 5.01
C GLY A 58 17.12 -17.35 4.08
N GLN A 59 18.20 -18.13 4.02
CA GLN A 59 18.31 -19.28 3.11
C GLN A 59 17.64 -20.56 3.64
N GLN A 60 17.00 -20.51 4.80
CA GLN A 60 16.36 -21.68 5.40
C GLN A 60 15.02 -21.96 4.70
N PRO A 61 14.80 -23.18 4.18
CA PRO A 61 13.52 -23.54 3.56
C PRO A 61 12.43 -23.73 4.62
N GLY A 62 11.16 -23.62 4.19
CA GLY A 62 9.99 -23.91 5.02
C GLY A 62 9.10 -22.70 5.30
N THR A 63 8.16 -22.87 6.22
CA THR A 63 7.19 -21.85 6.63
C THR A 63 7.88 -20.75 7.44
N TRP A 64 7.64 -19.51 7.06
CA TRP A 64 8.18 -18.33 7.72
C TRP A 64 7.38 -18.04 9.00
N LYS A 65 8.00 -17.36 9.97
CA LYS A 65 7.33 -17.07 11.24
C LYS A 65 6.37 -15.89 11.05
N LEU A 66 5.07 -16.12 11.29
CA LEU A 66 4.05 -15.07 11.34
C LEU A 66 4.24 -14.18 12.58
N ASN A 67 4.22 -12.86 12.36
CA ASN A 67 4.14 -11.80 13.35
C ASN A 67 2.88 -10.98 13.08
N LYS A 68 2.13 -10.67 14.15
CA LYS A 68 0.84 -9.97 14.05
C LYS A 68 1.05 -8.46 13.99
N VAL A 69 0.28 -7.78 13.13
CA VAL A 69 0.27 -6.32 13.02
C VAL A 69 -0.98 -5.76 13.69
N GLY A 70 -2.14 -6.15 13.19
CA GLY A 70 -3.43 -5.64 13.65
C GLY A 70 -4.56 -6.13 12.77
N GLU A 71 -5.63 -5.36 12.67
CA GLU A 71 -6.80 -5.67 11.86
C GLU A 71 -7.40 -4.40 11.25
N THR A 72 -8.10 -4.57 10.13
CA THR A 72 -8.97 -3.53 9.58
C THR A 72 -10.14 -3.24 10.53
N GLN A 73 -10.99 -2.27 10.21
CA GLN A 73 -12.05 -1.81 11.10
C GLN A 73 -13.41 -2.44 10.76
N ASN A 74 -13.84 -2.32 9.52
CA ASN A 74 -15.21 -2.66 9.11
C ASN A 74 -15.28 -3.57 7.89
N TYR A 75 -14.25 -3.55 7.03
CA TYR A 75 -14.27 -4.27 5.76
C TYR A 75 -12.93 -4.95 5.49
N SER A 76 -12.90 -5.77 4.44
CA SER A 76 -11.72 -6.50 4.03
C SER A 76 -10.60 -5.54 3.60
N ALA A 77 -9.36 -5.90 3.92
CA ALA A 77 -8.20 -5.23 3.36
C ALA A 77 -8.11 -5.49 1.85
N ASP A 78 -7.72 -4.49 1.07
CA ASP A 78 -7.52 -4.65 -0.38
C ASP A 78 -6.08 -4.34 -0.84
N ARG A 79 -5.49 -3.25 -0.37
CA ARG A 79 -4.08 -2.93 -0.64
C ARG A 79 -3.31 -2.79 0.66
N VAL A 80 -2.04 -3.20 0.56
CA VAL A 80 -1.05 -3.04 1.62
C VAL A 80 0.20 -2.42 1.01
N ALA A 81 0.74 -1.38 1.63
CA ALA A 81 2.01 -0.78 1.27
C ALA A 81 2.92 -0.68 2.51
N VAL A 82 4.23 -0.62 2.28
CA VAL A 82 5.24 -0.52 3.33
C VAL A 82 6.14 0.68 3.03
N ALA A 83 6.27 1.58 3.99
CA ALA A 83 7.11 2.78 3.90
C ALA A 83 7.37 3.35 5.31
N ASP A 84 8.47 4.06 5.52
CA ASP A 84 8.67 4.87 6.73
C ASP A 84 8.00 6.24 6.51
N VAL A 85 6.73 6.35 6.86
CA VAL A 85 5.95 7.58 6.60
C VAL A 85 6.00 8.57 7.76
N ASN A 86 6.54 8.16 8.90
CA ASN A 86 6.67 9.03 10.07
C ASN A 86 8.12 9.48 10.36
N GLY A 87 9.07 9.04 9.53
CA GLY A 87 10.48 9.46 9.56
C GLY A 87 11.27 8.91 10.75
N ASP A 88 10.80 7.84 11.40
CA ASP A 88 11.45 7.27 12.59
C ASP A 88 12.46 6.15 12.27
N GLY A 89 12.67 5.86 10.99
CA GLY A 89 13.60 4.87 10.48
C GLY A 89 13.07 3.44 10.53
N ARG A 90 11.79 3.24 10.85
CA ARG A 90 11.15 1.92 10.86
C ARG A 90 10.07 1.84 9.78
N ALA A 91 9.89 0.63 9.26
CA ALA A 91 8.83 0.37 8.31
C ALA A 91 7.45 0.53 8.98
N ASP A 92 6.58 1.33 8.37
CA ASP A 92 5.16 1.41 8.65
C ASP A 92 4.35 0.63 7.60
N ILE A 93 3.15 0.20 7.97
CA ILE A 93 2.26 -0.59 7.10
C ILE A 93 0.98 0.20 6.83
N LEU A 94 0.76 0.57 5.58
CA LEU A 94 -0.46 1.22 5.10
C LEU A 94 -1.45 0.17 4.61
N VAL A 95 -2.72 0.30 4.97
CA VAL A 95 -3.77 -0.64 4.57
C VAL A 95 -5.02 0.13 4.13
N THR A 96 -5.58 -0.22 2.97
CA THR A 96 -6.91 0.25 2.56
C THR A 96 -7.97 -0.82 2.75
N GLU A 97 -9.17 -0.38 3.08
CA GLU A 97 -10.36 -1.20 3.08
C GLU A 97 -11.15 -1.09 1.77
N GLU A 98 -11.75 -2.21 1.37
CA GLU A 98 -12.69 -2.27 0.26
C GLU A 98 -14.11 -2.58 0.75
N SER A 99 -15.06 -1.75 0.36
CA SER A 99 -16.47 -1.97 0.63
C SER A 99 -17.24 -2.35 -0.64
N TRP A 100 -17.56 -3.64 -0.77
CA TRP A 100 -18.28 -4.18 -1.92
C TRP A 100 -19.79 -3.89 -1.93
N GLN A 101 -20.36 -3.51 -0.79
CA GLN A 101 -21.80 -3.64 -0.51
C GLN A 101 -22.60 -2.35 -0.71
N THR A 102 -22.53 -1.73 -1.90
CA THR A 102 -23.25 -0.52 -2.36
C THR A 102 -22.44 0.79 -2.29
N PRO A 103 -22.75 1.79 -3.14
CA PRO A 103 -21.88 2.95 -3.40
C PRO A 103 -21.69 3.92 -2.23
N GLU A 104 -22.40 3.76 -1.12
CA GLU A 104 -22.46 4.77 -0.05
C GLU A 104 -21.70 4.37 1.22
N HIS A 105 -21.04 3.22 1.20
CA HIS A 105 -20.27 2.77 2.36
C HIS A 105 -18.92 3.45 2.45
N VAL A 106 -18.59 3.83 3.69
CA VAL A 106 -17.40 4.56 4.07
C VAL A 106 -16.35 3.55 4.51
N ALA A 107 -15.30 3.39 3.70
CA ALA A 107 -14.13 2.60 3.99
C ALA A 107 -13.03 3.44 4.66
N GLN A 108 -12.04 2.78 5.23
CA GLN A 108 -10.92 3.41 5.92
C GLN A 108 -9.58 3.07 5.26
N MET A 109 -8.64 4.00 5.37
CA MET A 109 -7.21 3.75 5.23
C MET A 109 -6.56 3.91 6.60
N PHE A 110 -5.66 2.98 6.93
CA PHE A 110 -4.89 3.00 8.17
C PHE A 110 -3.40 3.03 7.90
N CYS A 111 -2.65 3.60 8.85
CA CYS A 111 -1.23 3.41 9.00
C CYS A 111 -0.96 2.68 10.32
N PHE A 112 -0.32 1.52 10.26
CA PHE A 112 0.21 0.83 11.41
C PHE A 112 1.68 1.21 11.57
N THR A 113 2.02 1.90 12.64
CA THR A 113 3.39 2.28 12.95
C THR A 113 3.97 1.37 14.02
N GLN A 114 5.25 1.05 13.91
CA GLN A 114 5.92 0.21 14.91
C GLN A 114 6.20 1.03 16.16
N GLY A 115 5.61 0.67 17.30
CA GLY A 115 5.98 1.21 18.61
C GLY A 115 6.91 0.27 19.40
N GLY A 116 7.59 0.81 20.41
CA GLY A 116 8.36 0.04 21.39
C GLY A 116 9.88 0.32 21.36
N VAL A 117 10.53 0.25 22.52
CA VAL A 117 11.99 0.28 22.63
C VAL A 117 12.51 -1.16 22.61
N GLY A 118 13.35 -1.52 21.65
CA GLY A 118 13.94 -2.86 21.51
C GLY A 118 13.12 -3.84 20.67
N ASN A 119 13.28 -5.16 20.89
CA ASN A 119 12.70 -6.23 20.06
C ASN A 119 11.21 -6.56 20.36
N VAL A 120 10.36 -5.56 20.58
CA VAL A 120 8.90 -5.79 20.78
C VAL A 120 8.10 -4.84 19.90
N PRO A 121 7.56 -5.30 18.76
CA PRO A 121 6.62 -4.51 17.97
C PRO A 121 5.30 -4.40 18.73
N LEU A 122 5.00 -3.21 19.25
CA LEU A 122 3.65 -2.85 19.70
C LEU A 122 3.08 -1.91 18.64
N TRP A 123 2.50 -2.49 17.59
CA TRP A 123 1.92 -1.74 16.48
C TRP A 123 0.85 -0.77 16.97
N SER A 124 0.88 0.47 16.48
CA SER A 124 -0.13 1.49 16.72
C SER A 124 -0.88 1.78 15.43
N ARG A 125 -2.21 1.71 15.46
CA ARG A 125 -3.06 1.96 14.29
C ARG A 125 -3.57 3.40 14.29
N ASN A 126 -3.20 4.17 13.28
CA ASN A 126 -3.70 5.52 13.03
C ASN A 126 -4.63 5.52 11.81
N SER A 127 -5.74 6.27 11.87
CA SER A 127 -6.59 6.50 10.69
C SER A 127 -5.94 7.56 9.81
N VAL A 128 -5.88 7.31 8.50
CA VAL A 128 -5.25 8.18 7.49
C VAL A 128 -6.32 8.88 6.66
N LEU A 129 -7.24 8.10 6.10
CA LEU A 129 -8.30 8.62 5.24
C LEU A 129 -9.60 7.86 5.44
N THR A 130 -10.70 8.59 5.43
CA THR A 130 -12.06 8.05 5.38
C THR A 130 -12.68 8.43 4.04
N ALA A 131 -12.95 7.45 3.19
CA ALA A 131 -13.46 7.66 1.83
C ALA A 131 -14.34 6.49 1.38
N ALA A 132 -14.95 6.57 0.19
CA ALA A 132 -15.55 5.39 -0.41
C ALA A 132 -14.45 4.39 -0.81
N SER A 133 -14.78 3.09 -0.78
CA SER A 133 -13.91 1.94 -1.08
C SER A 133 -12.59 2.27 -1.80
N MET A 134 -11.45 2.04 -1.15
CA MET A 134 -10.13 2.41 -1.68
C MET A 134 -9.34 1.17 -2.09
N ASN A 135 -8.97 1.10 -3.37
CA ASN A 135 -8.35 -0.09 -3.95
C ASN A 135 -6.93 0.18 -4.52
N SER A 136 -6.33 1.32 -4.19
CA SER A 136 -4.98 1.68 -4.62
C SER A 136 -4.20 2.35 -3.48
N ILE A 137 -2.88 2.16 -3.47
CA ILE A 137 -1.95 2.90 -2.63
C ILE A 137 -0.66 3.06 -3.44
N GLY A 138 -0.29 4.30 -3.74
CA GLY A 138 1.03 4.70 -4.21
C GLY A 138 1.70 5.52 -3.11
N VAL A 139 3.01 5.35 -2.92
CA VAL A 139 3.77 6.08 -1.90
C VAL A 139 5.04 6.62 -2.54
N ALA A 140 5.23 7.94 -2.47
CA ALA A 140 6.41 8.63 -2.98
C ALA A 140 6.48 10.05 -2.40
N ASP A 141 7.65 10.69 -2.48
CA ASP A 141 7.81 12.12 -2.27
C ASP A 141 7.31 12.84 -3.53
N ILE A 142 6.09 13.40 -3.49
CA ILE A 142 5.40 13.94 -4.67
C ILE A 142 5.68 15.43 -4.84
N ASP A 143 5.88 16.15 -3.74
CA ASP A 143 6.12 17.59 -3.74
C ASP A 143 7.60 17.99 -3.55
N HIS A 144 8.49 17.01 -3.42
CA HIS A 144 9.94 17.15 -3.28
C HIS A 144 10.40 17.76 -1.95
N ASP A 145 9.61 17.62 -0.90
CA ASP A 145 9.97 18.06 0.45
C ASP A 145 10.74 17.01 1.27
N LYS A 146 10.84 15.77 0.74
CA LYS A 146 11.50 14.57 1.28
C LYS A 146 10.66 13.75 2.26
N ASP A 147 9.43 14.13 2.48
CA ASP A 147 8.48 13.34 3.22
C ASP A 147 7.68 12.46 2.24
N LEU A 148 7.33 11.24 2.64
CA LEU A 148 6.61 10.33 1.74
C LEU A 148 5.11 10.60 1.81
N ASP A 149 4.54 10.98 0.67
CA ASP A 149 3.11 11.19 0.45
C ASP A 149 2.41 9.91 0.01
N ILE A 150 1.07 9.94 0.00
CA ILE A 150 0.24 8.82 -0.47
C ILE A 150 -0.69 9.25 -1.59
N VAL A 151 -0.73 8.49 -2.67
CA VAL A 151 -1.79 8.60 -3.69
C VAL A 151 -2.75 7.43 -3.57
N THR A 152 -4.04 7.73 -3.47
CA THR A 152 -5.10 6.72 -3.43
C THR A 152 -6.35 7.19 -4.15
N CYS A 153 -7.28 6.29 -4.39
CA CYS A 153 -8.50 6.59 -5.12
C CYS A 153 -9.71 5.83 -4.58
N GLU A 154 -10.89 6.38 -4.83
CA GLU A 154 -12.13 5.66 -4.62
C GLU A 154 -12.47 4.80 -5.85
N HIS A 155 -12.64 3.50 -5.63
CA HIS A 155 -13.18 2.54 -6.60
C HIS A 155 -14.70 2.62 -6.66
N LYS A 156 -15.35 2.87 -5.51
CA LYS A 156 -16.80 3.04 -5.39
C LYS A 156 -17.12 4.46 -4.92
N GLY A 157 -18.40 4.78 -4.79
CA GLY A 157 -18.82 6.14 -4.43
C GLY A 157 -19.41 6.91 -5.59
N LYS A 158 -20.15 7.97 -5.25
CA LYS A 158 -20.71 8.90 -6.24
C LYS A 158 -19.66 9.84 -6.85
N ASP A 159 -18.59 10.12 -6.09
CA ASP A 159 -17.63 11.16 -6.44
C ASP A 159 -16.40 10.59 -7.15
N LEU A 160 -16.02 9.32 -6.91
CA LEU A 160 -14.88 8.64 -7.55
C LEU A 160 -13.61 9.50 -7.52
N ARG A 161 -13.19 9.88 -6.30
CA ARG A 161 -12.12 10.85 -6.09
C ARG A 161 -10.74 10.21 -6.20
N LEU A 162 -9.81 10.96 -6.78
CA LEU A 162 -8.37 10.74 -6.70
C LEU A 162 -7.79 11.67 -5.64
N PHE A 163 -7.05 11.11 -4.70
CA PHE A 163 -6.42 11.84 -3.60
C PHE A 163 -4.90 11.79 -3.71
N VAL A 164 -4.27 12.93 -3.42
CA VAL A 164 -2.90 13.00 -2.91
C VAL A 164 -3.01 13.38 -1.43
N LEU A 165 -2.37 12.62 -0.55
CA LEU A 165 -2.31 12.85 0.87
C LEU A 165 -0.91 13.37 1.19
N GLU A 166 -0.79 14.69 1.34
CA GLU A 166 0.45 15.39 1.68
C GLU A 166 0.84 15.06 3.13
N ASN A 167 2.07 14.60 3.34
CA ASN A 167 2.56 14.18 4.64
C ASN A 167 3.47 15.26 5.27
N ASP A 168 3.35 15.51 6.57
CA ASP A 168 4.20 16.47 7.29
C ASP A 168 5.55 15.90 7.80
N GLY A 169 5.94 14.74 7.27
CA GLY A 169 7.09 13.96 7.70
C GLY A 169 6.93 13.23 9.03
N ARG A 170 5.76 13.32 9.68
CA ARG A 170 5.45 12.65 10.95
C ARG A 170 4.24 11.73 10.85
N GLY A 171 3.83 11.40 9.63
CA GLY A 171 2.65 10.59 9.35
C GLY A 171 1.35 11.31 9.65
N GLN A 172 1.33 12.64 9.66
CA GLN A 172 0.10 13.43 9.64
C GLN A 172 -0.19 13.84 8.20
N PHE A 173 -1.33 13.37 7.69
CA PHE A 173 -1.68 13.52 6.28
C PHE A 173 -2.77 14.58 6.06
N THR A 174 -2.54 15.47 5.08
CA THR A 174 -3.53 16.43 4.59
C THR A 174 -4.08 15.95 3.23
N PRO A 175 -5.39 15.63 3.13
CA PRO A 175 -5.95 15.13 1.88
C PRO A 175 -6.26 16.25 0.87
N HIS A 176 -5.74 16.09 -0.35
CA HIS A 176 -6.05 16.91 -1.51
C HIS A 176 -6.78 16.09 -2.57
N VAL A 177 -7.96 16.55 -3.01
CA VAL A 177 -8.68 15.93 -4.13
C VAL A 177 -8.12 16.53 -5.42
N ILE A 178 -7.42 15.71 -6.21
CA ILE A 178 -6.79 16.15 -7.46
C ILE A 178 -7.73 15.97 -8.65
N ASP A 179 -8.61 14.98 -8.61
CA ASP A 179 -9.63 14.75 -9.64
C ASP A 179 -10.83 13.96 -9.08
N GLN A 180 -11.92 13.93 -9.84
CA GLN A 180 -13.16 13.24 -9.49
C GLN A 180 -13.90 12.71 -10.73
N GLY A 181 -14.82 11.76 -10.51
CA GLY A 181 -15.67 11.17 -11.54
C GLY A 181 -14.97 10.13 -12.41
N LYS A 182 -13.75 9.73 -12.04
CA LYS A 182 -12.94 8.74 -12.76
C LYS A 182 -12.64 7.58 -11.83
N GLU A 183 -13.31 6.47 -12.08
CA GLU A 183 -13.09 5.24 -11.33
C GLU A 183 -11.63 4.78 -11.46
N SER A 184 -11.09 4.24 -10.37
CA SER A 184 -9.73 3.74 -10.30
C SER A 184 -9.69 2.59 -9.29
N HIS A 185 -9.05 1.47 -9.66
CA HIS A 185 -9.05 0.24 -8.87
C HIS A 185 -7.68 -0.41 -8.72
N LEU A 186 -6.86 -0.44 -9.76
CA LEU A 186 -5.51 -0.99 -9.67
C LEU A 186 -4.49 0.13 -9.84
N GLY A 187 -3.78 0.40 -8.75
CA GLY A 187 -2.50 1.11 -8.70
C GLY A 187 -2.52 2.53 -9.22
N THR A 188 -2.26 3.49 -8.34
CA THR A 188 -1.73 4.80 -8.70
C THR A 188 -0.23 4.63 -8.92
N LEU A 189 0.14 4.21 -10.14
CA LEU A 189 1.55 4.09 -10.51
C LEU A 189 2.13 5.50 -10.67
N LEU A 190 3.20 5.76 -9.91
CA LEU A 190 3.90 7.05 -9.88
C LEU A 190 5.21 6.96 -10.67
N PHE A 191 5.39 7.84 -11.64
CA PHE A 191 6.61 7.93 -12.43
C PHE A 191 6.65 9.26 -13.19
N ASP A 192 7.85 9.78 -13.39
CA ASP A 192 8.09 10.96 -14.24
C ASP A 192 8.07 10.52 -15.72
N MET A 193 7.01 10.87 -16.45
CA MET A 193 6.77 10.37 -17.80
C MET A 193 7.41 11.21 -18.89
N ASP A 194 7.62 12.50 -18.64
CA ASP A 194 8.11 13.46 -19.61
C ASP A 194 9.51 14.02 -19.27
N SER A 195 10.07 13.55 -18.16
CA SER A 195 11.40 13.90 -17.64
C SER A 195 11.51 15.34 -17.14
N ASP A 196 10.43 15.94 -16.64
CA ASP A 196 10.45 17.27 -16.02
C ASP A 196 10.74 17.26 -14.51
N GLY A 197 10.73 16.06 -13.91
CA GLY A 197 11.12 15.82 -12.53
C GLY A 197 9.95 15.65 -11.57
N ASP A 198 8.71 15.95 -11.95
CA ASP A 198 7.54 15.66 -11.13
C ASP A 198 6.93 14.27 -11.45
N LEU A 199 6.20 13.69 -10.48
CA LEU A 199 5.63 12.35 -10.63
C LEU A 199 4.21 12.41 -11.21
N ASP A 200 3.99 11.70 -12.31
CA ASP A 200 2.68 11.49 -12.92
C ASP A 200 1.96 10.28 -12.34
N ILE A 201 0.63 10.20 -12.56
CA ILE A 201 -0.22 9.11 -12.07
C ILE A 201 -0.82 8.36 -13.25
N ILE A 202 -0.62 7.04 -13.31
CA ILE A 202 -1.43 6.13 -14.13
C ILE A 202 -2.31 5.27 -13.24
N SER A 203 -3.54 5.03 -13.67
CA SER A 203 -4.42 4.03 -13.06
C SER A 203 -5.37 3.37 -14.07
N ILE A 204 -5.94 2.23 -13.69
CA ILE A 204 -6.99 1.52 -14.44
C ILE A 204 -8.26 1.33 -13.59
N ALA A 205 -9.41 1.49 -14.23
CA ALA A 205 -10.72 1.24 -13.65
C ALA A 205 -11.07 -0.26 -13.64
N TRP A 206 -12.00 -0.70 -12.78
CA TRP A 206 -12.45 -2.09 -12.71
C TRP A 206 -13.85 -2.30 -13.31
N ASP A 207 -14.86 -1.57 -12.84
CA ASP A 207 -16.21 -1.64 -13.41
C ASP A 207 -16.20 -1.11 -14.85
N ASN A 208 -15.48 -0.01 -15.07
CA ASN A 208 -15.19 0.52 -16.40
C ASN A 208 -13.85 -0.01 -16.94
N TYR A 209 -13.61 -1.33 -16.90
CA TYR A 209 -12.36 -2.03 -17.26
C TYR A 209 -11.64 -1.64 -18.56
N LYS A 210 -12.28 -0.87 -19.45
CA LYS A 210 -11.66 -0.34 -20.68
C LYS A 210 -10.91 0.97 -20.45
N PHE A 211 -11.08 1.60 -19.28
CA PHE A 211 -10.52 2.90 -18.98
C PHE A 211 -9.20 2.75 -18.23
N LEU A 212 -8.14 3.23 -18.89
CA LEU A 212 -6.87 3.56 -18.28
C LEU A 212 -6.79 5.08 -18.26
N HIS A 213 -6.59 5.64 -17.08
CA HIS A 213 -6.49 7.07 -16.83
C HIS A 213 -5.04 7.45 -16.59
N LEU A 214 -4.70 8.67 -17.01
CA LEU A 214 -3.41 9.30 -16.82
C LEU A 214 -3.66 10.72 -16.30
N TRP A 215 -2.95 11.10 -15.26
CA TRP A 215 -2.87 12.48 -14.78
C TRP A 215 -1.43 12.90 -14.88
N ARG A 216 -1.20 13.94 -15.67
CA ARG A 216 0.10 14.58 -15.76
C ARG A 216 0.24 15.59 -14.63
N ASN A 217 1.35 15.56 -13.92
CA ASN A 217 1.74 16.65 -13.05
C ASN A 217 2.53 17.66 -13.90
N ASP A 218 2.29 18.94 -13.67
CA ASP A 218 2.89 20.04 -14.45
C ASP A 218 3.31 21.16 -13.47
N ALA A 219 3.61 20.78 -12.23
CA ALA A 219 3.96 21.70 -11.15
C ALA A 219 5.38 22.23 -11.35
N LEU A 220 6.27 21.37 -11.82
CA LEU A 220 7.55 21.77 -12.40
C LEU A 220 7.31 22.03 -13.89
N SER A 221 7.96 23.06 -14.45
CA SER A 221 7.88 23.34 -15.88
C SER A 221 9.26 23.17 -16.50
N LEU A 222 9.30 22.58 -17.69
CA LEU A 222 10.50 22.36 -18.52
C LEU A 222 11.33 23.62 -18.76
#